data_AF-A0A3M1B2Z2-F1
#
_entry.id   AF-A0A3M1B2Z2-F1
#
_cell.length_a   1.000
_cell.length_b   1.000
_cell.length_c   1.000
_cell.angle_alpha   90.00
_cell.angle_beta   90.00
_cell.angle_gamma   90.00
#
_symmetry.space_group_name_H-M   'P 1'
#
loop_
_entity.id
_entity.type
_entity.pdbx_description
1 polymer ?
#
loop_
_entity_poly.entity_id
_entity_poly.type
_entity_poly.pdbx_seq_one_letter_code
_entity_poly.pdbx_strand_id
1 'polypeptide(L)'
;MKYCALENLPRLFNHLWVNDKKERQKILKQHGANYPFLIDAFKDVEDFSFQLVGDSGEGDQSQNVLVEELERMPQRYPDTKFMIMLGDVVYPDGSASDYAQRFYYPYRNYPFPIYAITGNHDWYSKLNG
;
A
#
# COMPACT_ATOMS: atom_id res chain seq x y z
N MET A 1 -30.72 -8.91 4.23
CA MET A 1 -30.38 -8.17 3.00
C MET A 1 -30.03 -6.74 3.37
N LYS A 2 -28.73 -6.40 3.42
CA LYS A 2 -28.25 -5.03 3.60
C LYS A 2 -27.19 -4.75 2.55
N TYR A 3 -27.64 -4.42 1.35
CA TYR A 3 -26.87 -3.59 0.43
C TYR A 3 -27.07 -2.16 0.91
N CYS A 4 -26.07 -1.59 1.59
CA CYS A 4 -26.02 -0.16 1.87
C CYS A 4 -24.55 0.24 2.00
N ALA A 5 -24.12 1.20 1.17
CA ALA A 5 -22.83 1.88 1.16
C ALA A 5 -21.64 1.27 0.37
N LEU A 6 -21.88 0.55 -0.73
CA LEU A 6 -20.82 0.24 -1.71
C LEU A 6 -20.44 1.43 -2.62
N GLU A 7 -21.15 2.57 -2.54
CA GLU A 7 -20.87 3.76 -3.37
C GLU A 7 -19.86 4.73 -2.76
N ASN A 8 -19.39 4.51 -1.52
CA ASN A 8 -18.43 5.40 -0.84
C ASN A 8 -17.11 4.73 -0.43
N LEU A 9 -16.94 3.43 -0.72
CA LEU A 9 -15.71 2.70 -0.41
C LEU A 9 -14.49 3.03 -1.28
N PRO A 10 -14.63 3.51 -2.54
CA PRO A 10 -13.46 3.98 -3.31
C PRO A 10 -12.79 5.23 -2.72
N ARG A 11 -13.41 5.89 -1.72
CA ARG A 11 -12.82 7.05 -1.04
C ARG A 11 -12.15 6.74 0.30
N LEU A 12 -12.53 5.65 0.96
CA LEU A 12 -12.02 5.31 2.30
C LEU A 12 -10.80 4.37 2.29
N PHE A 13 -10.55 3.66 1.19
CA PHE A 13 -9.40 2.75 1.03
C PHE A 13 -8.37 3.27 0.00
N ASN A 14 -8.22 4.60 -0.11
CA ASN A 14 -7.21 5.26 -0.94
C ASN A 14 -5.84 5.27 -0.27
N HIS A 15 -5.30 4.12 0.13
CA HIS A 15 -4.03 4.05 0.85
C HIS A 15 -2.89 4.72 0.05
N LEU A 16 -2.61 5.97 0.48
CA LEU A 16 -1.30 6.60 0.62
C LEU A 16 -0.54 7.15 -0.61
N TRP A 17 -1.16 7.28 -1.78
CA TRP A 17 -0.72 8.30 -2.75
C TRP A 17 -1.82 9.18 -3.29
N VAL A 18 -1.97 10.32 -2.62
CA VAL A 18 -2.52 11.51 -3.24
C VAL A 18 -1.35 12.23 -3.92
N ASN A 19 -1.51 12.63 -5.18
CA ASN A 19 -0.58 13.54 -5.88
C ASN A 19 -0.37 14.89 -5.13
N ASP A 20 -1.11 15.11 -4.05
CA ASP A 20 -0.98 16.21 -3.10
C ASP A 20 -0.20 15.79 -1.84
N LYS A 21 0.97 16.43 -1.65
CA LYS A 21 1.84 16.23 -0.50
C LYS A 21 1.15 16.47 0.86
N LYS A 22 0.23 17.44 0.95
CA LYS A 22 -0.47 17.78 2.20
C LYS A 22 -1.47 16.71 2.58
N GLU A 23 -2.25 16.21 1.62
CA GLU A 23 -3.23 15.15 1.91
C GLU A 23 -2.51 13.83 2.23
N ARG A 24 -1.41 13.53 1.54
CA ARG A 24 -0.53 12.40 1.90
C ARG A 24 -0.05 12.50 3.36
N GLN A 25 0.45 13.65 3.78
CA GLN A 25 0.90 13.86 5.17
C GLN A 25 -0.24 13.70 6.18
N LYS A 26 -1.46 14.14 5.84
CA LYS A 26 -2.62 14.02 6.71
C LYS A 26 -3.05 12.55 6.89
N ILE A 27 -3.11 11.77 5.80
CA ILE A 27 -3.47 10.36 5.86
C ILE A 27 -2.37 9.57 6.59
N LEU A 28 -1.10 9.83 6.28
CA LEU A 28 0.04 9.24 7.01
C LEU A 28 -0.08 9.51 8.51
N LYS A 29 -0.36 10.75 8.93
CA LYS A 29 -0.56 11.08 10.36
C LYS A 29 -1.74 10.33 10.99
N GLN A 30 -2.86 10.17 10.27
CA GLN A 30 -4.02 9.40 10.77
C GLN A 30 -3.68 7.93 11.04
N HIS A 31 -2.70 7.40 10.32
CA HIS A 31 -2.19 6.04 10.50
C HIS A 31 -0.89 5.98 11.32
N GLY A 32 -0.57 7.03 12.07
CA GLY A 32 0.59 7.05 12.98
C GLY A 32 1.94 7.18 12.28
N ALA A 33 2.00 7.98 11.22
CA ALA A 33 3.25 8.47 10.66
C ALA A 33 3.40 9.98 10.91
N ASN A 34 4.23 10.33 11.89
CA ASN A 34 4.37 11.71 12.39
C ASN A 34 5.38 12.59 11.63
N TYR A 35 6.27 11.98 10.84
CA TYR A 35 7.17 12.64 9.88
C TYR A 35 7.06 11.93 8.51
N PRO A 36 7.46 12.55 7.39
CA PRO A 36 7.31 11.94 6.06
C PRO A 36 7.98 10.56 5.92
N PHE A 37 8.82 10.16 6.87
CA PHE A 37 9.55 8.89 6.89
C PHE A 37 9.54 8.19 8.27
N LEU A 38 8.73 8.64 9.23
CA LEU A 38 8.65 7.99 10.55
C LEU A 38 7.33 7.25 10.67
N ILE A 39 7.39 5.96 10.99
CA ILE A 39 6.24 5.15 11.41
C ILE A 39 6.34 5.01 12.92
N ASP A 40 5.45 5.68 13.67
CA ASP A 40 5.42 5.65 15.14
C ASP A 40 4.11 5.09 15.71
N ALA A 41 3.23 4.56 14.83
CA ALA A 41 2.01 3.82 15.19
C ALA A 41 2.24 2.65 16.16
N PHE A 42 3.48 2.15 16.25
CA PHE A 42 3.89 1.00 17.06
C PHE A 42 4.95 1.36 18.10
N LYS A 43 5.10 2.64 18.47
CA LYS A 43 6.14 3.13 19.41
C LYS A 43 6.11 2.50 20.81
N ASP A 44 4.94 2.01 21.23
CA ASP A 44 4.72 1.40 22.55
C ASP A 44 4.76 -0.14 22.48
N VAL A 45 5.14 -0.71 21.32
CA VAL A 45 5.31 -2.15 21.11
C VAL A 45 6.78 -2.51 21.32
N GLU A 46 7.06 -3.42 22.25
CA GLU A 46 8.43 -3.85 22.56
C GLU A 46 9.05 -4.68 21.43
N ASP A 47 8.31 -5.67 20.93
CA ASP A 47 8.74 -6.57 19.85
C ASP A 47 7.70 -6.63 18.73
N PHE A 48 8.15 -6.55 17.48
CA PHE A 48 7.29 -6.69 16.32
C PHE A 48 8.02 -7.29 15.13
N SER A 49 7.25 -7.81 14.17
CA SER A 49 7.73 -8.14 12.84
C SER A 49 7.04 -7.27 11.79
N PHE A 50 7.68 -7.17 10.63
CA PHE A 50 7.13 -6.47 9.47
C PHE A 50 7.58 -7.19 8.21
N GLN A 51 6.82 -7.01 7.13
CA GLN A 51 7.16 -7.53 5.82
C GLN A 51 7.83 -6.45 4.98
N LEU A 52 8.76 -6.85 4.11
CA LEU A 52 9.43 -5.98 3.16
C LEU A 52 9.31 -6.59 1.77
N VAL A 53 8.75 -5.83 0.83
CA VAL A 53 8.55 -6.23 -0.57
C VAL A 53 8.98 -5.08 -1.47
N GLY A 54 9.43 -5.36 -2.69
CA GLY A 54 9.73 -4.34 -3.69
C GLY A 54 9.35 -4.82 -5.08
N ASP A 55 9.26 -3.88 -6.03
CA ASP A 55 9.15 -4.17 -7.47
C ASP A 55 8.04 -5.15 -7.82
N SER A 56 6.89 -5.01 -7.15
CA SER A 56 5.80 -5.99 -7.20
C SER A 56 4.60 -5.50 -8.01
N GLY A 57 4.60 -4.24 -8.43
CA GLY A 57 3.46 -3.56 -9.06
C GLY A 57 3.18 -3.90 -10.52
N GLU A 58 3.49 -5.10 -10.99
CA GLU A 58 3.39 -5.47 -12.42
C GLU A 58 1.95 -5.78 -12.87
N GLY A 59 1.10 -6.27 -11.96
CA GLY A 59 -0.28 -6.66 -12.28
C GLY A 59 -0.42 -8.04 -12.92
N ASP A 60 0.63 -8.86 -12.88
CA ASP A 60 0.71 -10.14 -13.58
C ASP A 60 0.63 -11.34 -12.62
N GLN A 61 0.86 -12.54 -13.17
CA GLN A 61 0.80 -13.77 -12.37
C GLN A 61 1.92 -13.86 -11.31
N SER A 62 3.08 -13.24 -11.55
CA SER A 62 4.19 -13.23 -10.59
C SER A 62 3.81 -12.44 -9.35
N GLN A 63 3.15 -11.29 -9.52
CA GLN A 63 2.61 -10.51 -8.41
C GLN A 63 1.57 -11.31 -7.63
N ASN A 64 0.65 -11.99 -8.30
CA ASN A 64 -0.42 -12.73 -7.62
C ASN A 64 0.12 -13.84 -6.71
N VAL A 65 1.12 -14.61 -7.17
CA VAL A 65 1.75 -15.66 -6.34
C VAL A 65 2.45 -15.07 -5.11
N LEU A 66 3.15 -13.95 -5.29
CA LEU A 66 3.77 -13.23 -4.18
C LEU A 66 2.73 -12.75 -3.16
N VAL A 67 1.65 -12.12 -3.63
CA VAL A 67 0.59 -11.57 -2.79
C VAL A 67 -0.10 -12.67 -1.98
N GLU A 68 -0.41 -13.82 -2.60
CA GLU A 68 -1.01 -14.96 -1.89
C GLU A 68 -0.18 -15.40 -0.68
N GLU A 69 1.15 -15.40 -0.79
CA GLU A 69 1.99 -15.75 0.36
C GLU A 69 2.10 -14.63 1.38
N LEU A 70 2.17 -13.37 0.95
CA LEU A 70 2.15 -12.22 1.88
C LEU A 70 0.86 -12.21 2.71
N GLU A 71 -0.28 -12.58 2.14
CA GLU A 71 -1.58 -12.69 2.83
C GLU A 71 -1.61 -13.84 3.85
N ARG A 72 -0.86 -14.93 3.64
CA ARG A 72 -0.78 -16.08 4.57
C ARG A 72 0.23 -15.88 5.70
N MET A 73 1.30 -15.12 5.47
CA MET A 73 2.36 -14.88 6.46
C MET A 73 1.87 -14.39 7.84
N PRO A 74 0.86 -13.51 7.95
CA PRO A 74 0.25 -13.13 9.23
C PRO A 74 -0.21 -14.31 10.11
N GLN A 75 -0.58 -15.43 9.51
CA GLN A 75 -1.00 -16.65 10.24
C GLN A 75 0.20 -17.35 10.88
N ARG A 76 1.39 -17.22 10.27
CA ARG A 76 2.64 -17.81 10.73
C ARG A 76 3.44 -16.87 11.65
N TYR A 77 3.29 -15.57 11.43
CA TYR A 77 3.97 -14.49 12.15
C TYR A 77 2.91 -13.50 12.67
N PRO A 78 2.16 -13.88 13.73
CA PRO A 78 1.04 -13.09 14.24
C PRO A 78 1.45 -11.72 14.80
N ASP A 79 2.73 -11.53 15.10
CA ASP A 79 3.30 -10.25 15.54
C ASP A 79 3.64 -9.31 14.39
N THR A 80 3.27 -9.65 13.15
CA THR A 80 3.41 -8.75 12.00
C THR A 80 2.52 -7.54 12.20
N LYS A 81 3.09 -6.33 12.08
CA LYS A 81 2.34 -5.08 12.31
C LYS A 81 2.05 -4.30 11.04
N PHE A 82 2.91 -4.43 10.03
CA PHE A 82 2.80 -3.70 8.77
C PHE A 82 3.69 -4.32 7.69
N MET A 83 3.51 -3.84 6.46
CA MET A 83 4.42 -4.07 5.35
C MET A 83 5.02 -2.75 4.87
N ILE A 84 6.29 -2.78 4.47
CA ILE A 84 6.92 -1.73 3.67
C ILE A 84 7.03 -2.23 2.23
N MET A 85 6.57 -1.41 1.28
CA MET A 85 6.72 -1.65 -0.15
C MET A 85 7.74 -0.68 -0.73
N LEU A 86 8.83 -1.23 -1.25
CA LEU A 86 9.99 -0.54 -1.79
C LEU A 86 9.85 -0.37 -3.30
N GLY A 87 9.38 0.78 -3.72
CA GLY A 87 9.41 1.17 -5.12
C GLY A 87 8.47 0.37 -6.03
N ASP A 88 8.32 0.90 -7.24
CA ASP A 88 7.63 0.29 -8.37
C ASP A 88 6.32 -0.38 -7.95
N VAL A 89 5.52 0.43 -7.26
CA VAL A 89 4.20 0.08 -6.72
C VAL A 89 3.22 -0.13 -7.86
N VAL A 90 3.38 0.62 -8.96
CA VAL A 90 2.58 0.52 -10.18
C VAL A 90 3.49 0.65 -11.40
N TYR A 91 3.84 -0.49 -12.00
CA TYR A 91 4.61 -0.58 -13.24
C TYR A 91 3.69 -0.47 -14.47
N PRO A 92 4.11 0.08 -15.63
CA PRO A 92 5.44 0.60 -15.96
C PRO A 92 5.68 2.08 -15.65
N ASP A 93 4.63 2.88 -15.50
CA ASP A 93 4.73 4.35 -15.51
C ASP A 93 4.05 5.05 -14.33
N GLY A 94 3.55 4.28 -13.36
CA GLY A 94 2.89 4.84 -12.18
C GLY A 94 1.54 5.50 -12.50
N SER A 95 0.91 5.16 -13.63
CA SER A 95 -0.37 5.75 -14.00
C SER A 95 -1.43 5.54 -12.90
N ALA A 96 -2.12 6.63 -12.56
CA ALA A 96 -3.22 6.60 -11.60
C ALA A 96 -4.34 5.63 -12.01
N SER A 97 -4.54 5.39 -13.31
CA SER A 97 -5.54 4.43 -13.81
C SER A 97 -5.26 2.99 -13.39
N ASP A 98 -4.01 2.68 -13.11
CA ASP A 98 -3.55 1.29 -13.01
C ASP A 98 -3.49 0.80 -11.56
N TYR A 99 -3.60 1.71 -10.59
CA TYR A 99 -3.65 1.37 -9.15
C TYR A 99 -4.75 0.37 -8.81
N ALA A 100 -5.92 0.47 -9.47
CA ALA A 100 -7.01 -0.45 -9.24
C ALA A 100 -6.59 -1.91 -9.48
N GLN A 101 -5.88 -2.16 -10.59
CA GLN A 101 -5.51 -3.50 -11.01
C GLN A 101 -4.16 -3.96 -10.44
N ARG A 102 -3.23 -3.03 -10.18
CA ARG A 102 -1.84 -3.35 -9.80
C ARG A 102 -1.53 -3.16 -8.32
N PHE A 103 -2.40 -2.51 -7.55
CA PHE A 103 -2.20 -2.32 -6.12
C PHE A 103 -3.46 -2.64 -5.30
N TYR A 104 -4.58 -1.96 -5.55
CA TYR A 104 -5.76 -2.10 -4.72
C TYR A 104 -6.39 -3.48 -4.81
N TYR A 105 -6.57 -4.02 -6.01
CA TYR A 105 -7.16 -5.35 -6.16
C TYR A 105 -6.22 -6.45 -5.67
N PRO A 106 -4.92 -6.51 -6.04
CA PRO A 106 -4.02 -7.56 -5.55
C PRO A 106 -3.97 -7.61 -4.03
N TYR A 107 -3.67 -6.50 -3.35
CA TYR A 107 -3.46 -6.47 -1.90
C TYR A 107 -4.74 -6.34 -1.06
N ARG A 108 -5.93 -6.51 -1.65
CA ARG A 108 -7.22 -6.21 -0.98
C ARG A 108 -7.49 -7.02 0.29
N ASN A 109 -6.92 -8.21 0.43
CA ASN A 109 -7.09 -9.04 1.63
C ASN A 109 -5.87 -9.02 2.54
N TYR A 110 -4.83 -8.24 2.21
CA TYR A 110 -3.70 -8.07 3.11
C TYR A 110 -4.17 -7.38 4.40
N PRO A 111 -3.97 -8.00 5.59
CA PRO A 111 -4.69 -7.59 6.79
C PRO A 111 -4.07 -6.42 7.54
N PHE A 112 -2.87 -5.97 7.15
CA PHE A 112 -2.10 -4.95 7.87
C PHE A 112 -1.82 -3.70 7.01
N PRO A 113 -1.47 -2.55 7.62
CA PRO A 113 -1.07 -1.37 6.86
C PRO A 113 0.10 -1.63 5.91
N ILE A 114 0.00 -1.08 4.69
CA ILE A 114 1.09 -1.06 3.71
C ILE A 114 1.64 0.36 3.62
N TYR A 115 2.93 0.52 3.90
CA TYR A 115 3.66 1.78 3.74
C TYR A 115 4.53 1.70 2.48
N ALA A 116 4.04 2.29 1.38
CA ALA A 116 4.72 2.25 0.09
C ALA A 116 5.60 3.49 -0.17
N ILE A 117 6.73 3.29 -0.84
CA ILE A 117 7.69 4.33 -1.25
C ILE A 117 7.79 4.31 -2.78
N THR A 118 7.90 5.48 -3.43
CA THR A 118 7.98 5.63 -4.90
C THR A 118 9.29 5.09 -5.41
N GLY A 119 9.21 4.23 -6.42
CA GLY A 119 10.34 3.84 -7.25
C GLY A 119 10.48 4.77 -8.45
N ASN A 120 11.44 4.47 -9.32
CA ASN A 120 11.61 5.23 -10.55
C ASN A 120 10.43 5.06 -11.50
N HIS A 121 9.74 3.91 -11.50
CA HIS A 121 8.62 3.68 -12.39
C HIS A 121 7.34 4.40 -11.99
N ASP A 122 7.20 4.80 -10.73
CA ASP A 122 5.95 5.38 -10.20
C ASP A 122 5.66 6.82 -10.62
N TRP A 123 6.57 7.50 -11.34
CA TRP A 123 6.43 8.92 -11.70
C TRP A 123 6.64 9.23 -13.19
N TYR A 124 6.80 8.22 -14.05
CA TYR A 124 7.01 8.44 -15.49
C TYR A 124 5.75 8.87 -16.26
N SER A 125 4.55 8.67 -15.72
CA SER A 125 3.28 9.07 -16.36
C SER A 125 3.12 10.58 -16.62
N LYS A 126 4.12 11.42 -16.29
CA LYS A 126 4.12 12.89 -16.48
C LYS A 126 5.23 13.45 -17.37
N LEU A 127 5.60 12.77 -18.46
CA LEU A 127 6.20 13.44 -19.63
C LEU A 127 5.25 13.60 -20.81
N ASN A 128 4.03 13.08 -20.73
CA ASN A 128 2.98 13.35 -21.72
C ASN A 128 1.97 14.30 -21.07
N GLY A 129 2.17 15.60 -21.31
CA GLY A 129 1.23 16.66 -20.93
C GLY A 129 -0.08 16.59 -21.70
#